data_AF-A0A7K1L6V6-F1
#
_entry.id   AF-A0A7K1L6V6-F1
#
_cell.length_a   1.000
_cell.length_b   1.000
_cell.length_c   1.000
_cell.angle_alpha   90.00
_cell.angle_beta   90.00
_cell.angle_gamma   90.00
#
_symmetry.space_group_name_H-M   'P 1'
#
loop_
_entity.id
_entity.type
_entity.pdbx_description
1 polymer ?
#
loop_
_entity_poly.entity_id
_entity_poly.type
_entity_poly.pdbx_seq_one_letter_code
_entity_poly.pdbx_strand_id
1 'polypeptide(L)'
;MRNEEADGGRVPARVLLRGEPDGWHCVVVTGSGAERRWNLAGAGTRWQTHEGGHEGGRGGAREGYGPEPPWWRRRLCETADALREAVAERLTDATFRELGAEAAITWFALEEPVEWEGLVTLQEPDPARFPGRVPPFVITLDPGRGALLPDADLLFSTHAPDAWATLTALAERCGAPPPKSSFLCGWAGHRSVRVGRGRLALSSERGEDGAERLAEIFGTRRPGWSGNPELRLRLDGIDLLDEPANDVVTLLGGLGHEIVRRGRTVRLPAIGLTLYEPERDPVPGSPDAFQAEDGTERFAGVALRLPSALAAVRTLA
;
A
#
# COMPACT_ATOMS: atom_id res chain seq x y z
N MET A 1 -27.37 -33.23 -38.61
CA MET A 1 -27.44 -31.77 -38.42
C MET A 1 -26.38 -31.39 -37.42
N ARG A 2 -25.36 -30.65 -37.87
CA ARG A 2 -24.41 -29.96 -36.98
C ARG A 2 -25.11 -28.71 -36.46
N ASN A 3 -25.15 -28.52 -35.16
CA ASN A 3 -25.38 -27.21 -34.57
C ASN A 3 -24.03 -26.49 -34.53
N GLU A 4 -23.65 -25.90 -35.66
CA GLU A 4 -22.75 -24.75 -35.68
C GLU A 4 -23.61 -23.53 -35.35
N GLU A 5 -23.74 -23.22 -34.07
CA GLU A 5 -24.16 -21.88 -33.64
C GLU A 5 -22.90 -21.01 -33.52
N ALA A 6 -22.96 -19.85 -34.16
CA ALA A 6 -21.87 -18.93 -34.36
C ALA A 6 -21.28 -18.40 -33.04
N ASP A 7 -20.02 -18.71 -32.78
CA ASP A 7 -19.18 -18.07 -31.75
C ASP A 7 -18.68 -16.70 -32.26
N GLY A 8 -19.65 -15.80 -32.48
CA GLY A 8 -19.42 -14.45 -32.97
C GLY A 8 -18.70 -13.58 -31.92
N GLY A 9 -17.37 -13.54 -31.99
CA GLY A 9 -16.57 -12.35 -31.69
C GLY A 9 -16.63 -11.79 -30.27
N ARG A 10 -16.74 -12.62 -29.22
CA ARG A 10 -16.55 -12.12 -27.85
C ARG A 10 -15.09 -11.76 -27.62
N VAL A 11 -14.78 -10.46 -27.71
CA VAL A 11 -13.47 -9.93 -27.31
C VAL A 11 -13.33 -10.14 -25.80
N PRO A 12 -12.21 -10.70 -25.30
CA PRO A 12 -11.99 -10.81 -23.87
C PRO A 12 -11.99 -9.42 -23.22
N ALA A 13 -12.49 -9.34 -21.98
CA ALA A 13 -12.39 -8.09 -21.23
C ALA A 13 -10.91 -7.72 -21.05
N ARG A 14 -10.60 -6.44 -21.22
CA ARG A 14 -9.23 -5.93 -21.18
C ARG A 14 -9.15 -4.67 -20.34
N VAL A 15 -7.96 -4.36 -19.87
CA VAL A 15 -7.64 -3.14 -19.14
C VAL A 15 -6.46 -2.46 -19.81
N LEU A 16 -6.58 -1.17 -20.08
CA LEU A 16 -5.48 -0.35 -20.55
C LEU A 16 -5.02 0.54 -19.39
N LEU A 17 -3.74 0.54 -19.06
CA LEU A 17 -3.13 1.48 -18.11
C LEU A 17 -2.22 2.42 -18.90
N ARG A 18 -2.44 3.73 -18.76
CA ARG A 18 -1.75 4.76 -19.54
C ARG A 18 -1.27 5.90 -18.65
N GLY A 19 0.01 6.23 -18.78
CA GLY A 19 0.64 7.42 -18.24
C GLY A 19 0.67 8.53 -19.28
N GLU A 20 0.05 9.65 -18.95
CA GLU A 20 0.06 10.89 -19.72
C GLU A 20 0.95 11.95 -19.02
N PRO A 21 1.32 13.05 -19.69
CA PRO A 21 2.16 14.09 -19.09
C PRO A 21 1.66 14.61 -17.75
N ASP A 22 0.34 14.65 -17.56
CA ASP A 22 -0.31 15.25 -16.39
C ASP A 22 -0.85 14.23 -15.38
N GLY A 23 -0.84 12.94 -15.69
CA GLY A 23 -1.34 11.93 -14.76
C GLY A 23 -1.49 10.55 -15.37
N TRP A 24 -2.08 9.64 -14.60
CA TRP A 24 -2.33 8.27 -15.03
C TRP A 24 -3.82 7.98 -15.07
N HIS A 25 -4.22 7.11 -15.99
CA HIS A 25 -5.58 6.61 -16.05
C HIS A 25 -5.58 5.14 -16.49
N CYS A 26 -6.67 4.45 -16.19
CA CYS A 26 -6.94 3.16 -16.79
C CYS A 26 -8.33 3.11 -17.43
N VAL A 27 -8.46 2.29 -18.47
CA VAL A 27 -9.72 2.04 -19.18
C VAL A 27 -9.99 0.54 -19.11
N VAL A 28 -11.12 0.17 -18.51
CA VAL A 28 -11.63 -1.20 -18.53
C VAL A 28 -12.58 -1.31 -19.71
N VAL A 29 -12.31 -2.24 -20.62
CA VAL A 29 -13.18 -2.56 -21.76
C VAL A 29 -13.81 -3.94 -21.50
N THR A 30 -15.12 -4.00 -21.38
CA THR A 30 -15.84 -5.25 -21.17
C THR A 30 -15.91 -6.07 -22.46
N GLY A 31 -16.30 -7.35 -22.36
CA GLY A 31 -16.49 -8.19 -23.55
C GLY A 31 -17.63 -7.75 -24.48
N SER A 32 -18.49 -6.82 -24.05
CA SER A 32 -19.48 -6.16 -24.90
C SER A 32 -18.96 -4.88 -25.58
N GLY A 33 -17.70 -4.51 -25.32
CA GLY A 33 -17.09 -3.28 -25.82
C GLY A 33 -17.44 -2.02 -25.01
N ALA A 34 -18.10 -2.16 -23.86
CA ALA A 34 -18.37 -1.01 -22.99
C ALA A 34 -17.08 -0.57 -22.29
N GLU A 35 -16.83 0.73 -22.27
CA GLU A 35 -15.61 1.30 -21.69
C GLU A 35 -15.90 2.04 -20.38
N ARG A 36 -15.03 1.84 -19.40
CA ARG A 36 -15.05 2.56 -18.13
C ARG A 36 -13.66 3.11 -17.83
N ARG A 37 -13.55 4.44 -17.75
CA ARG A 37 -12.30 5.13 -17.42
C ARG A 37 -12.21 5.43 -15.92
N TRP A 38 -11.05 5.18 -15.33
CA TRP A 38 -10.67 5.59 -13.99
C TRP A 38 -9.43 6.47 -14.05
N ASN A 39 -9.49 7.66 -13.46
CA ASN A 39 -8.29 8.46 -13.20
C ASN A 39 -7.59 7.89 -11.97
N LEU A 40 -6.27 7.81 -12.03
CA LEU A 40 -5.42 7.22 -10.99
C LEU A 40 -4.58 8.32 -10.33
N ALA A 41 -4.33 8.16 -9.03
CA ALA A 41 -3.49 9.09 -8.29
C ALA A 41 -2.02 8.95 -8.71
N GLY A 42 -1.31 10.08 -8.76
CA GLY A 42 0.12 10.11 -9.06
C GLY A 42 0.51 11.21 -10.03
N ALA A 43 1.78 11.57 -10.01
CA ALA A 43 2.33 12.50 -11.01
C ALA A 43 2.32 11.85 -12.40
N GLY A 44 2.11 12.67 -13.42
CA GLY A 44 2.23 12.25 -14.81
C GLY A 44 3.66 11.86 -15.21
N THR A 45 3.82 11.51 -16.48
CA THR A 45 5.06 10.92 -17.01
C THR A 45 6.11 11.96 -17.37
N ARG A 46 5.73 13.24 -17.46
CA ARG A 46 6.63 14.32 -17.85
C ARG A 46 7.49 14.76 -16.66
N TRP A 47 8.81 14.77 -16.87
CA TRP A 47 9.74 15.45 -15.98
C TRP A 47 9.50 16.96 -16.05
N GLN A 48 9.22 17.61 -14.91
CA GLN A 48 9.08 19.05 -14.82
C GLN A 48 10.16 19.61 -13.88
N THR A 49 11.09 20.41 -14.41
CA THR A 49 11.98 21.25 -13.60
C THR A 49 11.22 22.50 -13.17
N HIS A 50 10.70 22.51 -11.94
CA HIS A 50 10.13 23.73 -11.37
C HIS A 50 11.27 24.65 -10.88
N GLU A 51 11.96 25.32 -11.81
CA GLU A 51 12.74 26.52 -11.52
C GLU A 51 12.20 27.66 -12.39
N GLY A 52 11.36 28.49 -11.80
CA GLY A 52 10.73 29.60 -12.49
C GLY A 52 9.85 30.41 -11.55
N GLY A 53 10.44 30.97 -10.50
CA GLY A 53 9.72 31.81 -9.56
C GLY A 53 10.58 32.50 -8.50
N HIS A 54 11.49 33.39 -8.90
CA HIS A 54 11.48 34.79 -8.46
C HIS A 54 12.57 35.62 -9.18
N GLU A 55 12.16 36.81 -9.62
CA GLU A 55 12.95 37.95 -10.13
C GLU A 55 13.39 37.95 -11.61
N GLY A 56 12.54 38.59 -12.43
CA GLY A 56 12.94 39.66 -13.35
C GLY A 56 13.87 39.31 -14.52
N GLY A 57 13.30 39.06 -15.71
CA GLY A 57 14.10 39.12 -16.94
C GLY A 57 13.31 38.81 -18.20
N ARG A 58 13.12 39.83 -19.05
CA ARG A 58 12.54 39.71 -20.40
C ARG A 58 13.40 38.83 -21.30
N GLY A 59 12.79 37.91 -22.04
CA GLY A 59 13.42 37.22 -23.17
C GLY A 59 12.66 35.95 -23.51
N GLY A 60 12.34 35.74 -24.79
CA GLY A 60 11.35 34.75 -25.23
C GLY A 60 11.85 33.32 -25.36
N ALA A 61 10.89 32.40 -25.30
CA ALA A 61 10.84 31.08 -25.91
C ALA A 61 12.14 30.24 -25.91
N ARG A 62 12.28 29.36 -24.93
CA ARG A 62 12.52 27.92 -25.16
C ARG A 62 12.16 27.12 -23.92
N GLU A 63 11.52 25.99 -24.16
CA GLU A 63 11.00 25.02 -23.20
C GLU A 63 12.08 24.63 -22.17
N GLY A 64 11.88 25.08 -20.93
CA GLY A 64 12.77 24.83 -19.80
C GLY A 64 12.57 23.45 -19.19
N TYR A 65 12.86 22.40 -19.96
CA TYR A 65 13.01 21.05 -19.41
C TYR A 65 14.50 20.73 -19.34
N GLY A 66 15.04 20.68 -18.12
CA GLY A 66 16.36 20.06 -17.91
C GLY A 66 16.34 18.60 -18.38
N PRO A 67 17.50 17.99 -18.71
CA PRO A 67 17.54 16.59 -19.11
C PRO A 67 16.89 15.71 -18.04
N GLU A 68 16.15 14.68 -18.47
CA GLU A 68 15.55 13.73 -17.53
C GLU A 68 16.65 13.08 -16.69
N PRO A 69 16.52 13.10 -15.35
CA PRO A 69 17.54 12.50 -14.52
C PRO A 69 17.52 10.97 -14.71
N PRO A 70 18.68 10.28 -14.58
CA PRO A 70 18.77 8.83 -14.79
C PRO A 70 17.84 7.99 -13.91
N TRP A 71 17.40 8.53 -12.77
CA TRP A 71 16.46 7.87 -11.85
C TRP A 71 14.99 8.03 -12.25
N TRP A 72 14.65 8.93 -13.19
CA TRP A 72 13.27 9.23 -13.58
C TRP A 72 12.55 8.00 -14.14
N ARG A 73 13.19 7.30 -15.08
CA ARG A 73 12.64 6.07 -15.66
C ARG A 73 12.35 5.01 -14.60
N ARG A 74 13.26 4.82 -13.64
CA ARG A 74 13.05 3.89 -12.52
C ARG A 74 11.83 4.27 -11.70
N ARG A 75 11.68 5.56 -11.37
CA ARG A 75 10.49 6.06 -10.65
C ARG A 75 9.21 5.80 -11.44
N LEU A 76 9.20 6.00 -12.76
CA LEU A 76 8.04 5.70 -13.59
C LEU A 76 7.71 4.21 -13.60
N CYS A 77 8.71 3.32 -13.68
CA CYS A 77 8.51 1.87 -13.53
C CYS A 77 7.88 1.54 -12.16
N GLU A 78 8.44 2.08 -11.07
CA GLU A 78 7.92 1.87 -9.71
C GLU A 78 6.48 2.39 -9.56
N THR A 79 6.14 3.49 -10.23
CA THR A 79 4.79 4.06 -10.27
C THR A 79 3.85 3.16 -11.06
N ALA A 80 4.22 2.75 -12.27
CA ALA A 80 3.43 1.86 -13.11
C ALA A 80 3.14 0.52 -12.42
N ASP A 81 4.13 -0.07 -11.75
CA ASP A 81 3.96 -1.30 -10.96
C ASP A 81 2.92 -1.12 -9.85
N ALA A 82 3.04 -0.03 -9.07
CA ALA A 82 2.09 0.27 -8.01
C ALA A 82 0.67 0.52 -8.54
N LEU A 83 0.55 1.16 -9.70
CA LEU A 83 -0.74 1.40 -10.36
C LEU A 83 -1.36 0.13 -10.91
N ARG A 84 -0.57 -0.78 -11.50
CA ARG A 84 -1.07 -2.09 -11.94
C ARG A 84 -1.62 -2.91 -10.77
N GLU A 85 -0.95 -2.87 -9.62
CA GLU A 85 -1.43 -3.49 -8.38
C GLU A 85 -2.75 -2.87 -7.91
N ALA A 86 -2.84 -1.54 -7.89
CA ALA A 86 -4.06 -0.83 -7.49
C ALA A 86 -5.25 -1.09 -8.44
N VAL A 87 -4.98 -1.16 -9.75
CA VAL A 87 -5.99 -1.49 -10.78
C VAL A 87 -6.47 -2.92 -10.63
N ALA A 88 -5.57 -3.88 -10.37
CA ALA A 88 -5.96 -5.26 -10.08
C ALA A 88 -6.86 -5.34 -8.85
N GLU A 89 -6.51 -4.66 -7.75
CA GLU A 89 -7.32 -4.61 -6.52
C GLU A 89 -8.71 -4.03 -6.76
N ARG A 90 -8.79 -2.91 -7.48
CA ARG A 90 -10.06 -2.25 -7.76
C ARG A 90 -10.95 -3.07 -8.70
N LEU A 91 -10.36 -3.63 -9.75
CA LEU A 91 -11.10 -4.47 -10.70
C LEU A 91 -11.63 -5.71 -10.00
N THR A 92 -10.80 -6.39 -9.22
CA THR A 92 -11.19 -7.62 -8.55
C THR A 92 -12.30 -7.38 -7.51
N ASP A 93 -12.31 -6.24 -6.82
CA ASP A 93 -13.42 -5.85 -5.94
C ASP A 93 -14.72 -5.55 -6.71
N ALA A 94 -14.62 -4.84 -7.83
CA ALA A 94 -15.79 -4.57 -8.66
C ALA A 94 -16.36 -5.87 -9.24
N THR A 95 -15.51 -6.74 -9.76
CA THR A 95 -15.87 -8.05 -10.29
C THR A 95 -16.48 -8.95 -9.21
N PHE A 96 -15.94 -8.96 -7.99
CA PHE A 96 -16.52 -9.75 -6.91
C PHE A 96 -17.91 -9.22 -6.51
N ARG A 97 -18.06 -7.90 -6.39
CA ARG A 97 -19.36 -7.28 -6.05
C ARG A 97 -20.43 -7.58 -7.10
N GLU A 98 -20.06 -7.52 -8.37
CA GLU A 98 -21.01 -7.66 -9.48
C GLU A 98 -21.26 -9.12 -9.87
N LEU A 99 -20.23 -9.98 -9.83
CA LEU A 99 -20.26 -11.34 -10.38
C LEU A 99 -19.94 -12.45 -9.37
N GLY A 100 -19.49 -12.12 -8.16
CA GLY A 100 -19.06 -13.10 -7.16
C GLY A 100 -17.76 -13.84 -7.50
N ALA A 101 -16.96 -13.31 -8.43
CA ALA A 101 -15.70 -13.88 -8.91
C ALA A 101 -14.54 -12.89 -8.75
N GLU A 102 -13.30 -13.36 -8.79
CA GLU A 102 -12.10 -12.50 -8.79
C GLU A 102 -11.62 -12.24 -10.21
N ALA A 103 -11.08 -11.06 -10.44
CA ALA A 103 -10.42 -10.71 -11.69
C ALA A 103 -8.92 -10.95 -11.57
N ALA A 104 -8.38 -11.78 -12.46
CA ALA A 104 -6.95 -11.91 -12.67
C ALA A 104 -6.54 -11.21 -13.95
N ILE A 105 -5.50 -10.36 -13.86
CA ILE A 105 -5.02 -9.57 -14.99
C ILE A 105 -3.63 -10.06 -15.40
N THR A 106 -3.51 -10.48 -16.65
CA THR A 106 -2.21 -10.75 -17.28
C THR A 106 -1.79 -9.52 -18.07
N TRP A 107 -0.71 -8.86 -17.63
CA TRP A 107 -0.23 -7.59 -18.20
C TRP A 107 0.81 -7.78 -19.31
N PHE A 108 0.71 -6.94 -20.33
CA PHE A 108 1.61 -6.84 -21.47
C PHE A 108 2.02 -5.39 -21.64
N ALA A 109 3.32 -5.12 -21.79
CA ALA A 109 3.81 -3.79 -22.09
C ALA A 109 3.52 -3.45 -23.56
N LEU A 110 2.91 -2.30 -23.82
CA LEU A 110 2.83 -1.72 -25.16
C LEU A 110 3.95 -0.70 -25.36
N GLU A 111 4.20 0.13 -24.34
CA GLU A 111 5.30 1.09 -24.29
C GLU A 111 5.82 1.20 -22.85
N GLU A 112 6.98 0.61 -22.55
CA GLU A 112 7.53 0.71 -21.19
C GLU A 112 8.17 2.09 -20.93
N PRO A 113 7.90 2.73 -19.76
CA PRO A 113 7.11 2.24 -18.63
C PRO A 113 5.64 2.72 -18.60
N VAL A 114 5.16 3.41 -19.64
CA VAL A 114 3.97 4.29 -19.58
C VAL A 114 2.68 3.68 -20.12
N GLU A 115 2.72 2.65 -20.94
CA GLU A 115 1.53 2.05 -21.55
C GLU A 115 1.53 0.51 -21.44
N TRP A 116 0.43 -0.02 -20.90
CA TRP A 116 0.23 -1.44 -20.66
C TRP A 116 -1.19 -1.88 -21.04
N GLU A 117 -1.32 -3.06 -21.63
CA GLU A 117 -2.58 -3.76 -21.85
C GLU A 117 -2.65 -5.00 -20.97
N GLY A 118 -3.78 -5.21 -20.32
CA GLY A 118 -4.05 -6.34 -19.43
C GLY A 118 -5.22 -7.16 -19.94
N LEU A 119 -5.05 -8.46 -20.10
CA LEU A 119 -6.16 -9.38 -20.36
C LEU A 119 -6.78 -9.84 -19.05
N VAL A 120 -8.10 -9.71 -18.93
CA VAL A 120 -8.85 -10.06 -17.72
C VAL A 120 -9.44 -11.45 -17.85
N THR A 121 -9.18 -12.27 -16.84
CA THR A 121 -9.79 -13.59 -16.66
C THR A 121 -10.53 -13.64 -15.34
N LEU A 122 -11.58 -14.45 -15.27
CA LEU A 122 -12.33 -14.67 -14.03
C LEU A 122 -11.80 -15.91 -13.32
N GLN A 123 -11.70 -15.82 -12.01
CA GLN A 123 -11.28 -16.91 -11.13
C GLN A 123 -12.26 -17.08 -9.97
N GLU A 124 -12.19 -18.23 -9.31
CA GLU A 124 -12.93 -18.45 -8.07
C GLU A 124 -12.58 -17.37 -7.03
N PRO A 125 -13.56 -16.94 -6.21
CA PRO A 125 -13.32 -15.93 -5.20
C PRO A 125 -12.32 -16.38 -4.14
N ASP A 126 -11.45 -15.47 -3.72
CA ASP A 126 -10.53 -15.71 -2.61
C ASP A 126 -11.34 -16.16 -1.37
N PRO A 127 -11.01 -17.30 -0.74
CA PRO A 127 -11.68 -17.74 0.48
C PRO A 127 -11.72 -16.66 1.57
N ALA A 128 -10.74 -15.75 1.62
CA ALA A 128 -10.68 -14.63 2.56
C ALA A 128 -11.80 -13.59 2.35
N ARG A 129 -12.51 -13.63 1.22
CA ARG A 129 -13.74 -12.82 0.98
C ARG A 129 -14.88 -13.20 1.91
N PHE A 130 -14.86 -14.43 2.43
CA PHE A 130 -15.93 -14.98 3.25
C PHE A 130 -15.49 -15.00 4.73
N PRO A 131 -16.21 -14.30 5.61
CA PRO A 131 -15.88 -14.26 7.04
C PRO A 131 -15.68 -15.65 7.65
N GLY A 132 -14.59 -15.82 8.39
CA GLY A 132 -14.30 -17.04 9.15
C GLY A 132 -13.72 -18.20 8.32
N ARG A 133 -13.59 -18.09 7.00
CA ARG A 133 -12.97 -19.15 6.18
C ARG A 133 -11.45 -19.19 6.24
N VAL A 134 -10.82 -18.04 6.47
CA VAL A 134 -9.37 -17.89 6.55
C VAL A 134 -9.03 -17.21 7.87
N PRO A 135 -8.16 -17.80 8.72
CA PRO A 135 -7.70 -17.12 9.93
C PRO A 135 -6.85 -15.90 9.55
N PRO A 136 -7.02 -14.76 10.26
CA PRO A 136 -6.22 -13.58 10.00
C PRO A 136 -4.76 -13.81 10.40
N PHE A 137 -3.88 -13.08 9.73
CA PHE A 137 -2.48 -12.95 10.11
C PHE A 137 -2.33 -11.92 11.21
N VAL A 138 -2.34 -12.39 12.46
CA VAL A 138 -2.28 -11.51 13.63
C VAL A 138 -0.83 -11.21 14.01
N ILE A 139 -0.49 -9.92 14.05
CA ILE A 139 0.75 -9.40 14.61
C ILE A 139 0.39 -8.68 15.91
N THR A 140 0.98 -9.12 17.03
CA THR A 140 0.80 -8.46 18.33
C THR A 140 1.95 -7.48 18.54
N LEU A 141 1.63 -6.20 18.70
CA LEU A 141 2.57 -5.15 19.03
C LEU A 141 2.85 -5.18 20.53
N ASP A 142 4.13 -5.18 20.89
CA ASP A 142 4.62 -5.17 22.26
C ASP A 142 5.46 -3.89 22.46
N PRO A 143 4.86 -2.80 22.96
CA PRO A 143 5.52 -1.51 23.08
C PRO A 143 6.85 -1.56 23.82
N GLY A 144 7.85 -0.90 23.24
CA GLY A 144 9.23 -0.93 23.77
C GLY A 144 10.01 -2.21 23.44
N ARG A 145 9.36 -3.29 23.00
CA ARG A 145 10.00 -4.55 22.61
C ARG A 145 10.01 -4.78 21.11
N GLY A 146 8.87 -4.61 20.42
CA GLY A 146 8.74 -4.83 18.98
C GLY A 146 7.39 -5.44 18.60
N ALA A 147 7.40 -6.46 17.74
CA ALA A 147 6.19 -7.17 17.32
C ALA A 147 6.37 -8.68 17.37
N LEU A 148 5.34 -9.38 17.85
CA LEU A 148 5.25 -10.83 17.91
C LEU A 148 4.39 -11.30 16.73
N LEU A 149 4.98 -12.10 15.84
CA LEU A 149 4.29 -12.75 14.72
C LEU A 149 3.99 -14.21 15.14
N PRO A 150 3.10 -14.92 14.42
CA PRO A 150 2.73 -16.29 14.82
C PRO A 150 3.90 -17.27 14.94
N ASP A 151 4.97 -17.09 14.15
CA ASP A 151 6.11 -18.01 14.08
C ASP A 151 7.47 -17.33 14.30
N ALA A 152 7.50 -16.02 14.61
CA ALA A 152 8.74 -15.25 14.73
C ALA A 152 8.54 -13.97 15.53
N ASP A 153 9.60 -13.46 16.14
CA ASP A 153 9.58 -12.17 16.84
C ASP A 153 10.43 -11.14 16.09
N LEU A 154 9.81 -10.00 15.77
CA LEU A 154 10.47 -8.81 15.25
C LEU A 154 10.70 -7.84 16.40
N LEU A 155 11.70 -8.12 17.21
CA LEU A 155 12.10 -7.25 18.32
C LEU A 155 12.95 -6.09 17.81
N PHE A 156 12.91 -4.95 18.49
CA PHE A 156 13.81 -3.85 18.16
C PHE A 156 15.28 -4.27 18.28
N SER A 157 15.62 -5.18 19.21
CA SER A 157 16.96 -5.77 19.33
C SER A 157 17.40 -6.61 18.13
N THR A 158 16.48 -7.02 17.25
CA THR A 158 16.78 -7.86 16.07
C THR A 158 17.70 -7.12 15.10
N HIS A 159 18.76 -7.81 14.66
CA HIS A 159 19.67 -7.30 13.65
C HIS A 159 19.00 -7.26 12.28
N ALA A 160 19.38 -6.29 11.46
CA ALA A 160 18.76 -6.09 10.16
C ALA A 160 18.75 -7.35 9.26
N PRO A 161 19.84 -8.16 9.14
CA PRO A 161 19.81 -9.39 8.35
C PRO A 161 18.73 -10.38 8.80
N ASP A 162 18.54 -10.54 10.10
CA ASP A 162 17.54 -11.45 10.67
C ASP A 162 16.12 -10.92 10.41
N ALA A 163 15.91 -9.61 10.58
CA ALA A 163 14.64 -8.97 10.25
C ALA A 163 14.26 -9.16 8.77
N TRP A 164 15.24 -9.08 7.86
CA TRP A 164 15.03 -9.35 6.44
C TRP A 164 14.72 -10.82 6.16
N ALA A 165 15.40 -11.75 6.82
CA ALA A 165 15.11 -13.17 6.72
C ALA A 165 13.68 -13.49 7.20
N THR A 166 13.24 -12.86 8.29
CA THR A 166 11.86 -12.98 8.78
C THR A 166 10.83 -12.47 7.76
N LEU A 167 11.09 -11.34 7.09
CA LEU A 167 10.19 -10.87 6.02
C LEU A 167 10.14 -11.83 4.83
N THR A 168 11.25 -12.46 4.47
CA THR A 168 11.29 -13.47 3.40
C THR A 168 10.46 -14.69 3.77
N ALA A 169 10.65 -15.24 4.98
CA ALA A 169 9.87 -16.36 5.48
C ALA A 169 8.37 -16.03 5.58
N LEU A 170 8.03 -14.80 5.96
CA LEU A 170 6.67 -14.30 5.96
C LEU A 170 6.08 -14.27 4.54
N ALA A 171 6.84 -13.78 3.55
CA ALA A 171 6.42 -13.75 2.15
C ALA A 171 6.07 -15.16 1.66
N GLU A 172 6.97 -16.13 1.89
CA GLU A 172 6.80 -17.52 1.47
C GLU A 172 5.54 -18.14 2.11
N ARG A 173 5.35 -17.97 3.42
CA ARG A 173 4.18 -18.49 4.12
C ARG A 173 2.86 -17.90 3.60
N CYS A 174 2.86 -16.60 3.31
CA CYS A 174 1.67 -15.91 2.82
C CYS A 174 1.46 -16.02 1.31
N GLY A 175 2.31 -16.77 0.59
CA GLY A 175 2.26 -16.87 -0.87
C GLY A 175 2.48 -15.51 -1.56
N ALA A 176 3.15 -14.58 -0.90
CA ALA A 176 3.40 -13.24 -1.39
C ALA A 176 4.73 -13.15 -2.14
N PRO A 177 4.89 -12.16 -3.05
CA PRO A 177 6.19 -11.87 -3.66
C PRO A 177 7.27 -11.56 -2.61
N PRO A 178 8.56 -11.79 -2.95
CA PRO A 178 9.67 -11.48 -2.05
C PRO A 178 9.65 -10.03 -1.54
N PRO A 179 10.19 -9.75 -0.34
CA PRO A 179 10.19 -8.41 0.23
C PRO A 179 10.87 -7.39 -0.68
N LYS A 180 10.17 -6.28 -0.96
CA LYS A 180 10.68 -5.19 -1.79
C LYS A 180 11.51 -4.23 -0.94
N SER A 181 12.75 -3.97 -1.37
CA SER A 181 13.56 -2.90 -0.79
C SER A 181 13.14 -1.54 -1.33
N SER A 182 13.22 -0.51 -0.49
CA SER A 182 12.99 0.87 -0.92
C SER A 182 13.94 1.80 -0.17
N PHE A 183 14.34 2.88 -0.82
CA PHE A 183 15.13 3.91 -0.16
C PHE A 183 14.19 4.90 0.52
N LEU A 184 14.31 5.05 1.84
CA LEU A 184 13.59 6.04 2.63
C LEU A 184 14.61 6.87 3.41
N CYS A 185 14.60 8.19 3.19
CA CYS A 185 15.50 9.11 3.88
C CYS A 185 15.35 8.97 5.40
N GLY A 186 16.48 8.89 6.10
CA GLY A 186 16.53 8.74 7.56
C GLY A 186 16.65 7.31 8.07
N TRP A 187 16.60 6.30 7.20
CA TRP A 187 16.79 4.89 7.56
C TRP A 187 18.03 4.30 6.92
N ALA A 188 18.67 3.34 7.60
CA ALA A 188 19.78 2.57 7.05
C ALA A 188 19.30 1.54 6.03
N GLY A 189 18.11 0.98 6.26
CA GLY A 189 17.44 0.05 5.37
C GLY A 189 15.93 0.10 5.55
N HIS A 190 15.20 -0.20 4.47
CA HIS A 190 13.76 -0.35 4.50
C HIS A 190 13.32 -1.44 3.53
N ARG A 191 12.49 -2.38 4.02
CA ARG A 191 11.87 -3.40 3.17
C ARG A 191 10.42 -3.60 3.59
N SER A 192 9.60 -4.00 2.62
CA SER A 192 8.20 -4.30 2.85
C SER A 192 7.77 -5.58 2.14
N VAL A 193 6.80 -6.27 2.73
CA VAL A 193 6.18 -7.47 2.20
C VAL A 193 4.67 -7.34 2.24
N ARG A 194 4.00 -7.95 1.26
CA ARG A 194 2.54 -8.03 1.21
C ARG A 194 2.05 -9.18 2.08
N VAL A 195 0.96 -8.95 2.82
CA VAL A 195 0.24 -9.97 3.60
C VAL A 195 -1.24 -9.81 3.29
N GLY A 196 -1.76 -10.65 2.41
CA GLY A 196 -3.09 -10.45 1.83
C GLY A 196 -3.19 -9.08 1.14
N ARG A 197 -4.09 -8.21 1.61
CA ARG A 197 -4.18 -6.79 1.20
C ARG A 197 -3.37 -5.82 2.05
N GLY A 198 -2.88 -6.30 3.19
CA GLY A 198 -2.03 -5.51 4.05
C GLY A 198 -0.59 -5.48 3.55
N ARG A 199 0.18 -4.58 4.15
CA ARG A 199 1.63 -4.54 4.00
C ARG A 199 2.27 -4.42 5.36
N LEU A 200 3.29 -5.24 5.59
CA LEU A 200 4.23 -5.10 6.70
C LEU A 200 5.53 -4.54 6.15
N ALA A 201 6.01 -3.46 6.74
CA ALA A 201 7.28 -2.83 6.41
C ALA A 201 8.14 -2.67 7.66
N LEU A 202 9.45 -2.85 7.49
CA LEU A 202 10.44 -2.71 8.54
C LEU A 202 11.48 -1.70 8.11
N SER A 203 11.86 -0.82 9.03
CA SER A 203 12.95 0.13 8.84
C SER A 203 14.03 -0.13 9.89
N SER A 204 15.29 -0.07 9.47
CA SER A 204 16.46 -0.28 10.31
C SER A 204 17.27 1.00 10.48
N GLU A 205 18.00 1.07 11.60
CA GLU A 205 18.90 2.17 11.95
C GLU A 205 20.22 1.60 12.46
N ARG A 206 21.32 2.33 12.25
CA ARG A 206 22.63 1.98 12.82
C ARG A 206 22.75 2.60 14.20
N GLY A 207 22.98 1.76 15.20
CA GLY A 207 23.29 2.20 16.56
C GLY A 207 24.70 2.78 16.67
N GLU A 208 25.00 3.34 17.84
CA GLU A 208 26.33 3.88 18.17
C GLU A 208 27.42 2.80 18.19
N ASP A 209 27.04 1.55 18.50
CA ASP A 209 27.89 0.37 18.42
C ASP A 209 28.18 -0.08 16.97
N GLY A 210 27.65 0.63 15.98
CA GLY A 210 27.81 0.36 14.56
C GLY A 210 26.92 -0.76 14.03
N ALA A 211 26.16 -1.46 14.89
CA ALA A 211 25.26 -2.52 14.46
C ALA A 211 23.92 -1.95 13.96
N GLU A 212 23.50 -2.46 12.80
CA GLU A 212 22.20 -2.12 12.20
C GLU A 212 21.10 -3.02 12.77
N ARG A 213 20.07 -2.40 13.34
CA ARG A 213 18.96 -3.09 14.02
C ARG A 213 17.62 -2.53 13.60
N LEU A 214 16.57 -3.31 13.86
CA LEU A 214 15.19 -2.87 13.67
C LEU A 214 14.91 -1.61 14.51
N ALA A 215 14.27 -0.64 13.88
CA ALA A 215 13.97 0.66 14.48
C ALA A 215 12.50 1.08 14.31
N GLU A 216 11.84 0.63 13.24
CA GLU A 216 10.41 0.84 13.02
C GLU A 216 9.75 -0.40 12.43
N ILE A 217 8.53 -0.67 12.93
CA ILE A 217 7.60 -1.64 12.36
C ILE A 217 6.39 -0.85 11.89
N PHE A 218 6.08 -0.95 10.60
CA PHE A 218 4.96 -0.25 9.98
C PHE A 218 4.01 -1.24 9.31
N GLY A 219 2.74 -1.22 9.73
CA GLY A 219 1.69 -2.04 9.17
C GLY A 219 0.64 -1.18 8.49
N THR A 220 0.13 -1.63 7.35
CA THR A 220 -1.05 -1.02 6.71
C THR A 220 -2.08 -2.08 6.37
N ARG A 221 -3.35 -1.72 6.44
CA ARG A 221 -4.48 -2.51 5.96
C ARG A 221 -5.30 -1.62 5.04
N ARG A 222 -5.32 -1.96 3.75
CA ARG A 222 -6.20 -1.32 2.77
C ARG A 222 -7.63 -1.85 2.96
N PRO A 223 -8.65 -1.04 2.62
CA PRO A 223 -10.03 -1.48 2.73
C PRO A 223 -10.37 -2.61 1.75
N GLY A 224 -11.53 -3.23 1.99
CA GLY A 224 -12.09 -4.29 1.16
C GLY A 224 -11.75 -5.70 1.66
N TRP A 225 -12.50 -6.66 1.16
CA TRP A 225 -12.57 -8.01 1.73
C TRP A 225 -11.87 -8.96 0.75
N SER A 226 -10.54 -8.95 0.69
CA SER A 226 -9.75 -9.95 -0.04
C SER A 226 -8.30 -9.96 0.43
N GLY A 227 -7.55 -10.95 -0.04
CA GLY A 227 -6.18 -11.17 0.35
C GLY A 227 -6.13 -12.17 1.49
N ASN A 228 -5.78 -13.39 1.14
CA ASN A 228 -5.44 -14.44 2.09
C ASN A 228 -3.96 -14.30 2.52
N PRO A 229 -3.65 -14.17 3.82
CA PRO A 229 -4.53 -13.89 4.97
C PRO A 229 -4.74 -12.38 5.22
N GLU A 230 -5.81 -12.02 5.95
CA GLU A 230 -6.03 -10.64 6.41
C GLU A 230 -5.01 -10.24 7.48
N LEU A 231 -4.21 -9.20 7.24
CA LEU A 231 -3.27 -8.67 8.22
C LEU A 231 -3.99 -7.90 9.35
N ARG A 232 -3.78 -8.31 10.60
CA ARG A 232 -4.31 -7.62 11.78
C ARG A 232 -3.18 -7.22 12.72
N LEU A 233 -3.07 -5.94 13.03
CA LEU A 233 -2.10 -5.42 14.00
C LEU A 233 -2.81 -5.13 15.31
N ARG A 234 -2.40 -5.80 16.39
CA ARG A 234 -3.07 -5.73 17.67
C ARG A 234 -2.19 -5.15 18.76
N LEU A 235 -2.80 -4.42 19.68
CA LEU A 235 -2.21 -4.01 20.95
C LEU A 235 -3.23 -4.31 22.05
N ASP A 236 -2.83 -5.05 23.08
CA ASP A 236 -3.71 -5.42 24.20
C ASP A 236 -5.04 -6.05 23.77
N GLY A 237 -5.01 -6.84 22.69
CA GLY A 237 -6.19 -7.48 22.10
C GLY A 237 -7.02 -6.59 21.16
N ILE A 238 -6.76 -5.29 21.12
CA ILE A 238 -7.43 -4.32 20.24
C ILE A 238 -6.83 -4.39 18.85
N ASP A 239 -7.65 -4.59 17.81
CA ASP A 239 -7.23 -4.43 16.42
C ASP A 239 -7.11 -2.94 16.08
N LEU A 240 -5.89 -2.48 15.84
CA LEU A 240 -5.55 -1.05 15.74
C LEU A 240 -6.04 -0.38 14.47
N LEU A 241 -6.39 -1.18 13.46
CA LEU A 241 -6.90 -0.70 12.19
C LEU A 241 -8.39 -1.03 12.04
N ASP A 242 -9.06 -1.41 13.14
CA ASP A 242 -10.49 -1.73 13.13
C ASP A 242 -11.34 -0.49 12.91
N GLU A 243 -12.57 -0.70 12.45
CA GLU A 243 -13.52 0.37 12.15
C GLU A 243 -14.68 0.35 13.15
N PRO A 244 -15.08 1.50 13.72
CA PRO A 244 -14.56 2.84 13.46
C PRO A 244 -13.29 3.18 14.25
N ALA A 245 -12.43 4.05 13.70
CA ALA A 245 -11.20 4.50 14.37
C ALA A 245 -11.44 5.13 15.74
N ASN A 246 -12.59 5.78 15.93
CA ASN A 246 -12.93 6.40 17.20
C ASN A 246 -13.08 5.37 18.33
N ASP A 247 -13.52 4.14 18.03
CA ASP A 247 -13.65 3.08 19.03
C ASP A 247 -12.25 2.61 19.47
N VAL A 248 -11.32 2.47 18.53
CA VAL A 248 -9.91 2.16 18.83
C VAL A 248 -9.30 3.24 19.74
N VAL A 249 -9.49 4.52 19.41
CA VAL A 249 -9.02 5.65 20.22
C VAL A 249 -9.63 5.62 21.61
N THR A 250 -10.94 5.36 21.71
CA THR A 250 -11.67 5.29 22.99
C THR A 250 -11.16 4.14 23.85
N LEU A 251 -10.95 2.95 23.28
CA LEU A 251 -10.41 1.80 24.00
C LEU A 251 -8.99 2.07 24.52
N LEU A 252 -8.12 2.63 23.69
CA LEU A 252 -6.76 3.00 24.10
C LEU A 252 -6.76 4.05 25.22
N GLY A 253 -7.66 5.04 25.15
CA GLY A 253 -7.84 6.02 26.22
C GLY A 253 -8.37 5.38 27.51
N GLY A 254 -9.28 4.41 27.39
CA GLY A 254 -9.79 3.62 28.51
C GLY A 254 -8.73 2.76 29.20
N LEU A 255 -7.69 2.33 28.46
CA LEU A 255 -6.51 1.67 29.01
C LEU A 255 -5.50 2.63 29.67
N GLY A 256 -5.80 3.94 29.68
CA GLY A 256 -4.98 4.96 30.35
C GLY A 256 -3.85 5.54 29.49
N HIS A 257 -3.87 5.31 28.18
CA HIS A 257 -2.88 5.93 27.30
C HIS A 257 -3.17 7.42 27.07
N GLU A 258 -2.12 8.23 27.13
CA GLU A 258 -2.19 9.62 26.65
C GLU A 258 -2.23 9.64 25.12
N ILE A 259 -3.24 10.30 24.57
CA ILE A 259 -3.50 10.35 23.13
C ILE A 259 -3.28 11.77 22.61
N VAL A 260 -2.41 11.91 21.62
CA VAL A 260 -2.08 13.19 20.96
C VAL A 260 -2.52 13.13 19.51
N ARG A 261 -3.55 13.90 19.13
CA ARG A 261 -3.99 14.01 17.73
C ARG A 261 -3.29 15.18 17.03
N ARG A 262 -2.70 14.93 15.86
CA ARG A 262 -2.08 15.95 15.01
C ARG A 262 -2.45 15.70 13.55
N GLY A 263 -3.33 16.56 13.02
CA GLY A 263 -3.88 16.37 11.68
C GLY A 263 -4.49 14.98 11.55
N ARG A 264 -3.93 14.19 10.63
CA ARG A 264 -4.37 12.85 10.23
C ARG A 264 -3.71 11.72 11.01
N THR A 265 -3.03 12.07 12.11
CA THR A 265 -2.28 11.11 12.91
C THR A 265 -2.73 11.16 14.36
N VAL A 266 -2.80 9.99 14.97
CA VAL A 266 -3.03 9.81 16.39
C VAL A 266 -1.79 9.16 16.99
N ARG A 267 -1.18 9.80 17.99
CA ARG A 267 0.08 9.37 18.58
C ARG A 267 -0.14 8.99 20.04
N LEU A 268 0.49 7.91 20.47
CA LEU A 268 0.61 7.51 21.87
C LEU A 268 2.10 7.52 22.22
N PRO A 269 2.66 8.70 22.59
CA PRO A 269 4.11 8.88 22.65
C PRO A 269 4.81 7.97 23.66
N ALA A 270 4.17 7.72 24.80
CA ALA A 270 4.71 6.89 25.88
C ALA A 270 5.02 5.45 25.43
N ILE A 271 4.27 4.94 24.44
CA ILE A 271 4.41 3.58 23.92
C ILE A 271 4.97 3.55 22.49
N GLY A 272 5.37 4.70 21.94
CA GLY A 272 5.98 4.77 20.61
C GLY A 272 5.04 4.40 19.46
N LEU A 273 3.72 4.44 19.67
CA LEU A 273 2.71 4.08 18.68
C LEU A 273 2.20 5.32 17.92
N THR A 274 2.04 5.20 16.61
CA THR A 274 1.35 6.20 15.77
C THR A 274 0.36 5.51 14.84
N LEU A 275 -0.88 5.97 14.83
CA LEU A 275 -1.94 5.55 13.93
C LEU A 275 -2.13 6.63 12.85
N TYR A 276 -2.34 6.20 11.61
CA TYR A 276 -2.47 7.04 10.44
C TYR A 276 -3.84 6.84 9.83
N GLU A 277 -4.57 7.93 9.65
CA GLU A 277 -5.74 7.94 8.76
C GLU A 277 -5.27 7.67 7.31
N PRO A 278 -6.12 7.08 6.45
CA PRO A 278 -5.81 6.93 5.02
C PRO A 278 -5.44 8.29 4.44
N GLU A 279 -4.59 8.36 3.42
CA GLU A 279 -4.48 9.58 2.61
C GLU A 279 -5.82 9.85 1.92
N ARG A 280 -6.21 11.13 1.83
CA ARG A 280 -7.44 11.58 1.17
C ARG A 280 -6.93 12.01 -0.18
N ASP A 281 -7.20 11.23 -1.21
CA ASP A 281 -6.92 11.67 -2.57
C ASP A 281 -7.92 12.78 -2.92
N PRO A 282 -7.47 14.00 -3.24
CA PRO A 282 -8.34 14.99 -3.84
C PRO A 282 -8.50 14.61 -5.31
N VAL A 283 -9.50 13.80 -5.66
CA VAL A 283 -9.90 13.61 -7.06
C VAL A 283 -11.21 14.36 -7.29
N PRO A 284 -11.19 15.54 -7.93
CA PRO A 284 -12.40 16.19 -8.41
C PRO A 284 -13.06 15.32 -9.48
N GLY A 285 -14.32 14.93 -9.28
CA GLY A 285 -15.15 14.34 -10.34
C GLY A 285 -15.00 12.84 -10.61
N SER A 286 -14.45 12.05 -9.67
CA SER A 286 -14.54 10.58 -9.79
C SER A 286 -15.98 10.10 -9.52
N PRO A 287 -16.59 9.30 -10.42
CA PRO A 287 -17.89 8.67 -10.15
C PRO A 287 -17.80 7.61 -9.05
N ASP A 288 -16.61 7.25 -8.56
CA ASP A 288 -16.40 6.47 -7.32
C ASP A 288 -16.58 7.30 -6.05
N ALA A 289 -17.18 8.48 -6.16
CA ALA A 289 -18.09 9.02 -5.15
C ALA A 289 -19.37 8.16 -4.98
N PHE A 290 -19.41 6.93 -5.52
CA PHE A 290 -20.16 5.83 -4.94
C PHE A 290 -19.60 5.54 -3.54
N GLN A 291 -20.08 6.35 -2.59
CA GLN A 291 -20.34 5.93 -1.23
C GLN A 291 -19.10 5.49 -0.43
N ALA A 292 -18.26 6.46 -0.05
CA ALA A 292 -17.94 6.55 1.37
C ALA A 292 -19.23 6.99 2.09
N GLU A 293 -20.25 6.11 2.13
CA GLU A 293 -21.55 6.43 2.74
C GLU A 293 -21.56 6.36 4.25
N ASP A 294 -20.44 6.00 4.87
CA ASP A 294 -20.24 6.35 6.27
C ASP A 294 -18.99 7.22 6.38
N GLY A 295 -19.19 8.41 6.92
CA GLY A 295 -18.14 9.27 7.44
C GLY A 295 -17.44 8.68 8.67
N THR A 296 -17.29 7.36 8.74
CA THR A 296 -16.52 6.67 9.76
C THR A 296 -15.05 6.98 9.54
N GLU A 297 -14.49 7.75 10.47
CA GLU A 297 -13.05 7.88 10.62
C GLU A 297 -12.47 6.45 10.70
N ARG A 298 -11.45 6.16 9.89
CA ARG A 298 -10.74 4.87 9.91
C ARG A 298 -9.23 5.11 9.91
N PHE A 299 -8.49 4.17 10.49
CA PHE A 299 -7.04 4.12 10.32
C PHE A 299 -6.68 3.20 9.15
N ALA A 300 -5.64 3.57 8.39
CA ALA A 300 -5.09 2.77 7.30
C ALA A 300 -3.67 2.28 7.59
N GLY A 301 -3.01 2.86 8.59
CA GLY A 301 -1.64 2.51 8.96
C GLY A 301 -1.35 2.64 10.43
N VAL A 302 -0.36 1.89 10.89
CA VAL A 302 0.17 1.90 12.24
C VAL A 302 1.70 1.82 12.17
N ALA A 303 2.38 2.66 12.93
CA ALA A 303 3.82 2.59 13.16
C ALA A 303 4.09 2.33 14.64
N LEU A 304 4.98 1.38 14.92
CA LEU A 304 5.58 1.18 16.23
C LEU A 304 7.07 1.48 16.16
N ARG A 305 7.53 2.32 17.07
CA ARG A 305 8.94 2.65 17.29
C ARG A 305 9.29 2.47 18.77
N LEU A 306 10.57 2.43 19.08
CA LEU A 306 11.00 2.59 20.48
C LEU A 306 10.49 3.94 21.01
N PRO A 307 9.83 3.97 22.19
CA PRO A 307 9.50 5.22 22.85
C PRO A 307 10.75 6.07 23.04
N SER A 308 10.63 7.39 22.87
CA SER A 308 11.79 8.30 22.98
C SER A 308 12.51 8.19 24.34
N ALA A 309 11.79 7.85 25.41
CA ALA A 309 12.36 7.59 26.73
C ALA A 309 13.25 6.33 26.78
N LEU A 310 12.96 5.31 25.97
CA LEU A 310 13.75 4.07 25.88
C LEU A 310 14.82 4.13 24.79
N ALA A 311 14.64 4.97 23.77
CA ALA A 311 15.64 5.20 22.73
C ALA A 311 16.96 5.74 23.33
N ALA A 312 16.89 6.57 24.37
CA ALA A 312 18.06 7.09 25.09
C ALA A 312 18.80 6.06 25.98
N VAL A 313 18.18 4.92 26.29
CA VAL A 313 18.84 3.83 27.03
C VAL A 313 19.68 2.97 26.07
N ARG A 314 19.29 2.95 24.79
CA ARG A 314 20.00 2.25 23.71
C ARG A 314 21.37 2.85 23.37
N THR A 315 21.60 4.09 23.75
CA THR A 315 22.88 4.81 23.61
C THR A 315 23.85 4.56 24.78
N LEU A 316 23.47 3.74 25.77
CA LEU A 316 24.28 3.54 26.99
C LEU A 316 24.68 2.07 27.26
N ALA A 317 24.22 1.13 26.44
CA ALA A 317 24.50 -0.31 26.57
C ALA A 317 25.24 -0.84 25.35
#